data_AF-A0AAE1GI75-F1
#
_entry.id   AF-A0AAE1GI75-F1
#
_cell.length_a   1.000
_cell.length_b   1.000
_cell.length_c   1.000
_cell.angle_alpha   90.00
_cell.angle_beta   90.00
_cell.angle_gamma   90.00
#
_symmetry.space_group_name_H-M   'P 1'
#
loop_
_entity.id
_entity.type
_entity.pdbx_description
1 polymer ?
#
loop_
_entity_poly.entity_id
_entity_poly.type
_entity_poly.pdbx_seq_one_letter_code
_entity_poly.pdbx_strand_id
1 'polypeptide(L)'
;MIVYTGTNIDIPVVHKKDPIGMSGAIVKKMMADYLSRGHILYTDNWYTSPALCQFLRDNKTGSCGIVRANRKFMPKFNGNKTRVENPSSSDTPDSIENARPHHERSRKRRKTELFIQNITMLNAYNLWLVKKNIDPSKKPKLREFVYNVAYQLLENLLPTSKVDALTPCQIA
;
A
#
# COMPACT_ATOMS: atom_id res chain seq x y z
N MET A 1 -3.81 -7.23 -5.28
CA MET A 1 -3.88 -6.96 -3.82
C MET A 1 -3.73 -8.29 -3.09
N ILE A 2 -2.93 -8.35 -2.02
CA ILE A 2 -2.79 -9.54 -1.16
C ILE A 2 -3.35 -9.18 0.21
N VAL A 3 -4.18 -10.05 0.79
CA VAL A 3 -4.75 -9.86 2.13
C VAL A 3 -4.07 -10.85 3.09
N TYR A 4 -3.47 -10.33 4.16
CA TYR A 4 -2.89 -11.15 5.22
C TYR A 4 -3.98 -11.56 6.21
N THR A 5 -4.29 -12.85 6.29
CA THR A 5 -5.34 -13.42 7.15
C THR A 5 -4.77 -14.20 8.35
N GLY A 6 -3.44 -14.27 8.48
CA GLY A 6 -2.74 -14.97 9.56
C GLY A 6 -2.58 -16.48 9.36
N THR A 7 -3.63 -17.19 8.93
CA THR A 7 -3.62 -18.67 8.84
C THR A 7 -3.78 -19.23 7.44
N ASN A 8 -4.50 -18.53 6.55
CA ASN A 8 -4.78 -18.96 5.18
C ASN A 8 -4.44 -17.84 4.22
N ILE A 9 -3.17 -17.77 3.86
CA ILE A 9 -2.70 -16.77 2.92
C ILE A 9 -2.55 -17.51 1.58
N ASP A 10 -3.07 -16.94 0.49
CA ASP A 10 -2.80 -17.40 -0.88
C ASP A 10 -1.33 -17.06 -1.24
N ILE A 11 -0.38 -17.65 -0.53
CA ILE A 11 1.06 -17.45 -0.71
C ILE A 11 1.53 -18.46 -1.74
N PRO A 12 2.54 -18.14 -2.58
CA PRO A 12 3.36 -19.20 -3.16
C PRO A 12 3.88 -20.14 -2.05
N VAL A 13 3.74 -21.45 -2.22
CA VAL A 13 4.27 -22.44 -1.27
C VAL A 13 5.78 -22.17 -1.08
N VAL A 14 6.17 -21.72 0.11
CA VAL A 14 7.57 -21.47 0.46
C VAL A 14 8.07 -22.68 1.23
N HIS A 15 9.10 -23.35 0.71
CA HIS A 15 9.73 -24.44 1.43
C HIS A 15 10.55 -23.88 2.61
N LYS A 16 10.58 -24.59 3.74
CA LYS A 16 11.36 -24.17 4.93
C LYS A 16 12.85 -23.88 4.65
N LYS A 17 13.39 -24.43 3.56
CA LYS A 17 14.78 -24.28 3.13
C LYS A 17 15.00 -23.11 2.15
N ASP A 18 13.95 -22.46 1.68
CA ASP A 18 14.11 -21.35 0.73
C ASP A 18 14.82 -20.18 1.40
N PRO A 19 15.97 -19.72 0.85
CA PRO A 19 16.78 -18.68 1.47
C PRO A 19 16.08 -17.32 1.51
N ILE A 20 15.04 -17.15 0.70
CA ILE A 20 14.25 -15.93 0.55
C ILE A 20 13.17 -15.81 1.63
N GLY A 21 12.65 -16.95 2.11
CA GLY A 21 11.63 -17.02 3.15
C GLY A 21 10.29 -16.37 2.78
N MET A 22 9.42 -16.31 3.78
CA MET A 22 8.02 -15.87 3.66
C MET A 22 7.89 -14.41 3.18
N SER A 23 8.65 -13.50 3.78
CA SER A 23 8.57 -12.07 3.45
C SER A 23 9.02 -11.79 2.01
N GLY A 24 10.11 -12.43 1.55
CA GLY A 24 10.56 -12.28 0.17
C GLY A 24 9.62 -12.95 -0.83
N ALA A 25 8.94 -14.03 -0.46
CA ALA A 25 7.94 -14.67 -1.32
C ALA A 25 6.71 -13.78 -1.57
N ILE A 26 6.28 -13.00 -0.58
CA ILE A 26 5.24 -11.97 -0.75
C ILE A 26 5.72 -10.92 -1.76
N VAL A 27 6.95 -10.42 -1.59
CA VAL A 27 7.53 -9.44 -2.51
C VAL A 27 7.59 -9.98 -3.94
N LYS A 28 8.04 -11.22 -4.12
CA LYS A 28 8.05 -11.89 -5.43
C LYS A 28 6.67 -11.90 -6.08
N LYS A 29 5.64 -12.31 -5.32
CA LYS A 29 4.26 -12.35 -5.84
C LYS A 29 3.75 -10.96 -6.20
N MET A 30 4.05 -9.94 -5.40
CA MET A 30 3.65 -8.55 -5.68
C MET A 30 4.41 -7.95 -6.87
N MET A 31 5.66 -8.36 -7.08
CA MET A 31 6.53 -7.81 -8.12
C MET A 31 6.49 -8.58 -9.44
N ALA A 32 5.79 -9.71 -9.52
CA ALA A 32 5.83 -10.63 -10.66
C ALA A 32 5.72 -9.92 -12.03
N ASP A 33 4.75 -9.01 -12.17
CA ASP A 33 4.51 -8.28 -13.43
C ASP A 33 5.51 -7.14 -13.69
N TYR A 34 6.25 -6.71 -12.66
CA TYR A 34 7.14 -5.55 -12.68
C TYR A 34 8.63 -5.93 -12.73
N LEU A 35 8.96 -7.21 -12.68
CA LEU A 35 10.33 -7.70 -12.83
C LEU A 35 10.87 -7.39 -14.23
N SER A 36 12.19 -7.23 -14.34
CA SER A 36 12.91 -6.97 -15.59
C SER A 36 12.57 -5.65 -16.31
N ARG A 37 11.88 -4.72 -15.66
CA ARG A 37 11.53 -3.40 -16.22
C ARG A 37 12.47 -2.26 -15.81
N GLY A 38 13.56 -2.55 -15.11
CA GLY A 38 14.52 -1.52 -14.64
C GLY A 38 14.03 -0.67 -13.45
N HIS A 39 12.99 -1.11 -12.74
CA HIS A 39 12.51 -0.46 -11.54
C HIS A 39 13.45 -0.67 -10.34
N ILE A 40 13.37 0.23 -9.35
CA ILE A 40 14.03 0.11 -8.05
C ILE A 40 12.95 -0.06 -7.00
N LEU A 41 12.98 -1.19 -6.29
CA LEU A 41 12.06 -1.50 -5.21
C LEU A 41 12.59 -0.97 -3.88
N TYR A 42 11.78 -0.21 -3.15
CA TYR A 42 12.07 0.22 -1.78
C TYR A 42 11.26 -0.62 -0.79
N THR A 43 11.93 -1.28 0.15
CA THR A 43 11.29 -2.18 1.12
C THR A 43 11.61 -1.82 2.56
N ASP A 44 10.63 -2.04 3.44
CA ASP A 44 10.86 -2.03 4.88
C ASP A 44 11.65 -3.28 5.32
N ASN A 45 12.26 -3.18 6.49
CA ASN A 45 13.11 -4.16 7.13
C ASN A 45 12.50 -5.57 7.26
N TRP A 46 11.18 -5.67 7.41
CA TRP A 46 10.51 -6.96 7.45
C TRP A 46 10.56 -7.70 6.11
N TYR A 47 10.62 -6.96 5.00
CA TYR A 47 10.65 -7.51 3.64
C TYR A 47 12.08 -7.63 3.08
N THR A 48 13.03 -6.82 3.56
CA THR A 48 14.40 -6.83 3.05
C THR A 48 15.21 -8.05 3.53
N SER A 49 15.94 -8.70 2.62
CA SER A 49 16.93 -9.73 2.92
C SER A 49 17.98 -9.85 1.81
N PRO A 50 19.23 -10.27 2.11
CA PRO A 50 20.26 -10.44 1.09
C PRO A 50 19.84 -11.38 -0.06
N ALA A 51 19.19 -12.50 0.26
CA ALA A 51 18.70 -13.45 -0.73
C ALA A 51 17.63 -12.86 -1.65
N LEU A 52 16.73 -12.02 -1.12
CA LEU A 52 15.77 -11.29 -1.93
C LEU A 52 16.45 -10.27 -2.84
N CYS A 53 17.42 -9.51 -2.32
CA CYS A 53 18.16 -8.53 -3.11
C CYS A 53 18.89 -9.18 -4.29
N GLN A 54 19.51 -10.36 -4.08
CA GLN A 54 20.14 -11.12 -5.15
C GLN A 54 19.11 -11.53 -6.22
N PHE A 55 17.97 -12.10 -5.80
CA PHE A 55 16.90 -12.48 -6.73
C PHE A 55 16.39 -11.28 -7.56
N LEU A 56 16.18 -10.13 -6.94
CA LEU A 56 15.72 -8.92 -7.65
C LEU A 56 16.78 -8.44 -8.64
N ARG A 57 18.05 -8.43 -8.24
CA ARG A 57 19.18 -8.08 -9.11
C ARG A 57 19.27 -8.98 -10.34
N ASP A 58 19.15 -10.29 -10.15
CA ASP A 58 19.16 -11.28 -11.24
C ASP A 58 18.00 -11.05 -12.22
N ASN A 59 16.89 -10.48 -11.74
CA ASN A 59 15.72 -10.10 -12.52
C ASN A 59 15.71 -8.62 -12.95
N LYS A 60 16.89 -7.98 -13.05
CA LYS A 60 17.07 -6.58 -13.48
C LYS A 60 16.14 -5.60 -12.73
N THR A 61 15.95 -5.83 -11.43
CA THR A 61 15.21 -4.97 -10.53
C THR A 61 16.14 -4.53 -9.40
N GLY A 62 16.34 -3.22 -9.25
CA GLY A 62 17.10 -2.68 -8.12
C GLY A 62 16.33 -2.88 -6.80
N SER A 63 17.03 -2.93 -5.68
CA SER A 63 16.41 -3.03 -4.36
C SER A 63 17.12 -2.14 -3.36
N CYS A 64 16.37 -1.42 -2.53
CA CYS A 64 16.86 -0.59 -1.44
C CYS A 64 15.99 -0.79 -0.19
N GLY A 65 16.60 -0.83 0.98
CA GLY A 65 15.87 -1.00 2.24
C GLY A 65 16.78 -1.19 3.43
N ILE A 66 16.22 -1.06 4.63
CA ILE A 66 16.92 -1.35 5.88
C ILE A 66 16.95 -2.87 6.09
N VAL A 67 18.01 -3.41 6.69
CA VAL A 67 18.09 -4.84 7.02
C VAL A 67 18.45 -5.03 8.49
N ARG A 68 17.81 -5.97 9.18
CA ARG A 68 18.20 -6.36 10.54
C ARG A 68 19.56 -7.05 10.51
N ALA A 69 20.42 -6.70 11.45
CA ALA A 69 21.73 -7.33 11.62
C ALA A 69 21.65 -8.86 11.83
N ASN A 70 20.54 -9.38 12.37
CA ASN A 70 20.35 -10.81 12.61
C ASN A 70 19.71 -11.57 11.43
N ARG A 71 19.55 -10.95 10.25
CA ARG A 71 19.12 -11.66 9.04
C ARG A 71 20.18 -12.67 8.61
N LYS A 72 19.73 -13.83 8.13
CA LYS A 72 20.63 -14.84 7.54
C LYS A 72 21.38 -14.23 6.35
N PHE A 73 22.63 -14.65 6.18
CA PHE A 73 23.53 -14.19 5.10
C PHE A 73 23.95 -12.70 5.17
N MET A 74 23.70 -12.02 6.29
CA MET A 74 24.33 -10.73 6.55
C MET A 74 25.76 -10.93 7.08
N PRO A 75 26.77 -10.15 6.64
CA PRO A 75 28.07 -10.12 7.29
C PRO A 75 27.94 -9.87 8.79
N LYS A 76 28.68 -10.65 9.59
CA LYS A 76 28.80 -10.41 11.02
C LYS A 76 29.81 -9.30 11.23
N PHE A 77 29.35 -8.15 11.69
CA PHE A 77 30.24 -7.08 12.11
C PHE A 77 30.61 -7.30 13.58
N ASN A 78 31.88 -7.58 13.83
CA ASN A 78 32.45 -7.64 15.18
C ASN A 78 32.76 -6.21 15.64
N GLY A 79 31.72 -5.45 15.99
CA GLY A 79 31.85 -4.04 16.38
C GLY A 79 31.20 -3.79 17.74
N ASN A 80 31.96 -3.22 18.66
CA ASN A 80 31.47 -2.72 19.95
C ASN A 80 30.27 -1.80 19.71
N LYS A 81 29.09 -2.21 20.17
CA LYS A 81 27.88 -1.39 20.04
C LYS A 81 28.03 -0.18 20.96
N THR A 82 28.36 0.99 20.42
CA THR A 82 27.97 2.24 21.07
C THR A 82 26.44 2.29 20.98
N ARG A 83 25.78 2.01 22.10
CA ARG A 83 24.33 2.18 22.24
C ARG A 83 24.05 3.67 22.16
N VAL A 84 23.73 4.17 20.97
CA VAL A 84 23.04 5.45 20.85
C VAL A 84 21.60 5.17 21.27
N GLU A 85 21.20 5.76 22.39
CA GLU A 85 19.82 5.68 22.86
C GLU A 85 18.94 6.44 21.87
N ASN A 86 18.05 5.71 21.19
CA ASN A 86 17.01 6.35 20.40
C ASN A 86 15.93 6.87 21.37
N PRO A 87 15.46 8.12 21.23
CA PRO A 87 14.36 8.61 22.04
C PRO A 87 13.15 7.68 21.86
N SER A 88 12.48 7.42 22.98
CA SER A 88 11.24 6.66 23.07
C SER A 88 10.30 7.03 21.93
N SER A 89 9.90 6.05 21.14
CA SER A 89 8.86 6.17 20.13
C SER A 89 7.54 6.56 20.81
N SER A 90 7.34 7.87 20.97
CA SER A 90 6.08 8.46 21.40
C SER A 90 5.06 8.28 20.28
N ASP A 91 3.99 7.56 20.62
CA ASP A 91 2.64 7.71 20.10
C ASP A 91 2.47 7.71 18.58
N THR A 92 2.55 6.51 17.98
CA THR A 92 1.92 6.27 16.67
C THR A 92 0.39 6.19 16.83
N PRO A 93 -0.40 6.78 15.91
CA PRO A 93 -1.88 6.76 15.94
C PRO A 93 -2.49 5.35 16.03
N ASP A 94 -1.75 4.33 15.59
CA ASP A 94 -2.15 2.93 15.57
C ASP A 94 -2.43 2.35 16.96
N SER A 95 -1.83 2.91 18.02
CA SER A 95 -1.99 2.41 19.40
C SER A 95 -3.40 2.67 19.95
N ILE A 96 -4.06 3.76 19.52
CA ILE A 96 -5.39 4.16 20.00
C ILE A 96 -6.49 3.33 19.31
N GLU A 97 -6.25 2.81 18.10
CA GLU A 97 -7.24 2.01 17.38
C GLU A 97 -7.38 0.58 17.94
N ASN A 98 -6.34 0.06 18.57
CA ASN A 98 -6.27 -1.31 19.07
C ASN A 98 -6.92 -1.53 20.45
N ALA A 99 -7.29 -0.47 21.18
CA ALA A 99 -7.88 -0.55 22.53
C ALA A 99 -9.42 -0.76 22.53
N ARG A 100 -10.06 -0.87 21.37
CA ARG A 100 -11.54 -0.99 21.30
C ARG A 100 -11.99 -2.46 21.36
N PRO A 101 -12.99 -2.79 22.21
CA PRO A 101 -13.39 -4.15 22.47
C PRO A 101 -13.94 -4.88 21.24
N HIS A 102 -13.70 -6.18 21.24
CA HIS A 102 -13.80 -7.09 20.12
C HIS A 102 -15.27 -7.46 19.83
N HIS A 103 -16.04 -6.60 19.16
CA HIS A 103 -17.43 -6.91 18.78
C HIS A 103 -17.83 -6.48 17.35
N GLU A 104 -17.09 -6.90 16.31
CA GLU A 104 -17.14 -6.13 15.04
C GLU A 104 -16.82 -6.88 13.72
N ARG A 105 -17.43 -8.05 13.44
CA ARG A 105 -17.28 -8.65 12.09
C ARG A 105 -17.79 -7.72 10.97
N SER A 106 -18.90 -7.01 11.21
CA SER A 106 -19.48 -6.07 10.24
C SER A 106 -18.68 -4.77 10.07
N ARG A 107 -18.05 -4.25 11.14
CA ARG A 107 -17.23 -3.02 11.03
C ARG A 107 -15.89 -3.30 10.34
N LYS A 108 -15.27 -4.47 10.56
CA LYS A 108 -14.06 -4.89 9.83
C LYS A 108 -14.31 -5.00 8.32
N ARG A 109 -15.42 -5.60 7.89
CA ARG A 109 -15.80 -5.68 6.46
C ARG A 109 -16.02 -4.30 5.84
N ARG A 110 -16.76 -3.42 6.54
CA ARG A 110 -16.97 -2.03 6.11
C ARG A 110 -15.65 -1.26 5.98
N LYS A 111 -14.70 -1.45 6.91
CA LYS A 111 -13.36 -0.84 6.79
C LYS A 111 -12.63 -1.28 5.53
N THR A 112 -12.63 -2.58 5.21
CA THR A 112 -12.00 -3.08 3.99
C THR A 112 -12.69 -2.57 2.73
N GLU A 113 -14.03 -2.51 2.73
CA GLU A 113 -14.80 -1.99 1.61
C GLU A 113 -14.50 -0.51 1.35
N LEU A 114 -14.55 0.32 2.40
CA LEU A 114 -14.17 1.73 2.32
C LEU A 114 -12.72 1.90 1.84
N PHE A 115 -11.82 1.04 2.28
CA PHE A 115 -10.42 1.06 1.82
C PHE A 115 -10.30 0.76 0.32
N ILE A 116 -11.03 -0.23 -0.19
CA ILE A 116 -11.06 -0.56 -1.62
C ILE A 116 -11.65 0.60 -2.43
N GLN A 117 -12.74 1.21 -1.94
CA GLN A 117 -13.33 2.40 -2.57
C GLN A 117 -12.32 3.55 -2.64
N ASN A 118 -11.61 3.84 -1.55
CA ASN A 118 -10.59 4.89 -1.51
C ASN A 118 -9.44 4.65 -2.51
N ILE A 119 -8.91 3.42 -2.58
CA ILE A 119 -7.88 3.05 -3.57
C ILE A 119 -8.41 3.19 -4.99
N THR A 120 -9.64 2.74 -5.24
CA THR A 120 -10.27 2.81 -6.56
C THR A 120 -10.41 4.26 -7.02
N MET A 121 -10.89 5.14 -6.14
CA MET A 121 -11.02 6.57 -6.43
C MET A 121 -9.67 7.24 -6.69
N LEU A 122 -8.64 6.91 -5.91
CA LEU A 122 -7.30 7.45 -6.12
C LEU A 122 -6.69 6.99 -7.46
N ASN A 123 -6.84 5.71 -7.79
CA ASN A 123 -6.35 5.15 -9.05
C ASN A 123 -7.10 5.74 -10.26
N ALA A 124 -8.42 5.88 -10.16
CA ALA A 124 -9.24 6.53 -11.18
C ALA A 124 -8.85 7.99 -11.39
N TYR A 125 -8.59 8.71 -10.29
CA TYR A 125 -8.12 10.09 -10.33
C TYR A 125 -6.77 10.22 -11.06
N ASN A 126 -5.79 9.39 -10.69
CA ASN A 126 -4.47 9.40 -11.34
C ASN A 126 -4.58 9.05 -12.83
N LEU A 127 -5.40 8.06 -13.19
CA LEU A 127 -5.64 7.70 -14.59
C LEU A 127 -6.32 8.84 -15.36
N TRP A 128 -7.29 9.51 -14.75
CA TRP A 128 -8.00 10.65 -15.36
C TRP A 128 -7.05 11.82 -15.62
N LEU A 129 -6.16 12.15 -14.66
CA LEU A 129 -5.14 13.18 -14.82
C LEU A 129 -4.22 12.90 -16.02
N VAL A 130 -3.70 11.66 -16.11
CA VAL A 130 -2.82 11.24 -17.21
C VAL A 130 -3.56 11.29 -18.55
N LYS A 131 -4.80 10.77 -18.60
CA LYS A 131 -5.60 10.73 -19.83
C LYS A 131 -5.98 12.12 -20.34
N LYS A 132 -6.19 13.08 -19.45
CA LYS A 132 -6.49 14.48 -19.80
C LYS A 132 -5.24 15.33 -19.98
N ASN A 133 -4.05 14.77 -19.76
CA ASN A 133 -2.76 15.45 -19.84
C ASN A 133 -2.73 16.77 -19.06
N ILE A 134 -3.27 16.74 -17.83
CA ILE A 134 -3.39 17.93 -16.98
C ILE A 134 -2.03 18.27 -16.38
N ASP A 135 -1.64 19.54 -16.49
CA ASP A 135 -0.44 20.09 -15.85
C ASP A 135 -0.51 19.87 -14.32
N PRO A 136 0.55 19.32 -13.68
CA PRO A 136 0.64 19.17 -12.23
C PRO A 136 0.26 20.43 -11.42
N SER A 137 0.52 21.62 -11.98
CA SER A 137 0.23 22.91 -11.36
C SER A 137 -1.26 23.26 -11.34
N LYS A 138 -2.04 22.68 -12.28
CA LYS A 138 -3.47 22.96 -12.46
C LYS A 138 -4.36 21.76 -12.12
N LYS A 139 -3.80 20.75 -11.45
CA LYS A 139 -4.55 19.56 -11.05
C LYS A 139 -5.66 19.96 -10.06
N PRO A 140 -6.92 19.54 -10.27
CA PRO A 140 -8.00 19.79 -9.31
C PRO A 140 -7.73 19.05 -7.99
N LYS A 141 -8.47 19.37 -6.93
CA LYS A 141 -8.33 18.61 -5.68
C LYS A 141 -8.99 17.25 -5.85
N LEU A 142 -8.45 16.20 -5.21
CA LEU A 142 -9.05 14.86 -5.23
C LEU A 142 -10.51 14.89 -4.75
N ARG A 143 -10.82 15.72 -3.75
CA ARG A 143 -12.18 15.99 -3.26
C ARG A 143 -13.15 16.39 -4.38
N GLU A 144 -12.74 17.32 -5.25
CA GLU A 144 -13.58 17.83 -6.33
C GLU A 144 -13.85 16.72 -7.36
N PHE A 145 -12.81 15.96 -7.71
CA PHE A 145 -12.96 14.79 -8.57
C PHE A 145 -13.94 13.77 -7.98
N VAL A 146 -13.83 13.47 -6.69
CA VAL A 146 -14.73 12.52 -6.00
C VAL A 146 -16.18 13.01 -6.04
N TYR A 147 -16.45 14.29 -5.80
CA TYR A 147 -17.81 14.82 -5.92
C TYR A 147 -18.34 14.69 -7.33
N ASN A 148 -17.56 15.06 -8.35
CA ASN A 148 -18.01 14.97 -9.74
C ASN A 148 -18.39 13.53 -10.12
N VAL A 149 -17.59 12.55 -9.67
CA VAL A 149 -17.92 11.12 -9.86
C VAL A 149 -19.19 10.74 -9.10
N ALA A 150 -19.34 11.18 -7.85
CA ALA A 150 -20.54 10.90 -7.06
C ALA A 150 -21.80 11.50 -7.69
N TYR A 151 -21.74 12.74 -8.19
CA TYR A 151 -22.82 13.39 -8.91
C TYR A 151 -23.22 12.61 -10.16
N GLN A 152 -22.25 12.25 -11.01
CA GLN A 152 -22.53 11.44 -12.22
C GLN A 152 -23.16 10.08 -11.89
N LEU A 153 -22.72 9.42 -10.81
CA LEU A 153 -23.31 8.16 -10.38
C LEU A 153 -24.74 8.35 -9.88
N LEU A 154 -25.02 9.40 -9.11
CA LEU A 154 -26.35 9.72 -8.61
C LEU A 154 -27.32 10.10 -9.72
N GLU A 155 -26.85 10.83 -10.74
CA GLU A 155 -27.64 11.17 -11.93
C GLU A 155 -28.10 9.94 -12.69
N ASN A 156 -27.25 8.91 -12.78
CA ASN A 156 -27.61 7.65 -13.43
C ASN A 156 -28.58 6.78 -12.60
N LEU A 157 -28.79 7.11 -11.31
CA LEU A 157 -29.60 6.33 -10.37
C LEU A 157 -30.95 6.99 -10.04
N LEU A 158 -31.12 8.28 -10.30
CA LEU A 158 -32.34 9.04 -9.96
C LEU A 158 -33.02 9.60 -11.23
N PRO A 159 -34.36 9.59 -11.32
CA PRO A 159 -35.07 10.27 -12.40
C PRO A 159 -34.79 11.78 -12.36
N THR A 160 -34.67 12.38 -13.53
CA THR A 160 -34.20 13.76 -13.79
C THR A 160 -34.89 14.86 -12.97
N SER A 161 -36.08 14.60 -12.42
CA SER A 161 -36.84 15.54 -11.60
C SER A 161 -36.27 15.84 -10.21
N LYS A 162 -35.25 15.11 -9.72
CA LYS A 162 -34.62 15.33 -8.39
C LYS A 162 -33.16 15.80 -8.43
N VAL A 163 -32.54 15.85 -9.61
CA VAL A 163 -31.11 16.21 -9.78
C VAL A 163 -30.90 17.72 -9.74
N ASP A 164 -31.85 18.50 -10.25
CA ASP A 164 -31.76 19.97 -10.35
C ASP A 164 -31.72 20.71 -9.00
N ALA A 165 -31.99 20.01 -7.89
CA ALA A 165 -31.91 20.57 -6.53
C ALA A 165 -30.50 20.51 -5.91
N LEU A 166 -29.51 19.93 -6.60
CA LEU A 166 -28.18 19.61 -6.05
C LEU A 166 -27.01 20.23 -6.84
N THR A 167 -27.26 21.26 -7.65
CA THR A 167 -26.22 21.91 -8.46
C THR A 167 -25.01 22.36 -7.63
N PRO A 168 -23.75 22.14 -8.10
CA PRO A 168 -22.51 22.49 -7.41
C PRO A 168 -22.17 24.00 -7.48
N CYS A 169 -23.17 24.87 -7.34
CA CYS A 169 -23.00 26.32 -7.34
C CYS A 169 -23.34 26.88 -5.96
N GLN A 170 -22.46 26.73 -4.96
CA GLN A 170 -22.49 27.61 -3.76
C GLN A 170 -21.31 27.53 -2.78
N ILE A 171 -20.16 26.92 -3.11
CA ILE A 171 -18.94 27.11 -2.31
C ILE A 171 -17.76 27.30 -3.26
N ALA A 172 -17.66 28.53 -3.77
CA ALA A 172 -16.41 29.11 -4.25
C ALA A 172 -15.70 29.78 -3.07
#